data_AF-A0A133QKJ1-F1
#
_entry.id   AF-A0A133QKJ1-F1
#
_cell.length_a   1.000
_cell.length_b   1.000
_cell.length_c   1.000
_cell.angle_alpha   90.00
_cell.angle_beta   90.00
_cell.angle_gamma   90.00
#
_symmetry.space_group_name_H-M   'P 1'
#
loop_
_entity.id
_entity.type
_entity.pdbx_description
1 polymer ?
#
loop_
_entity_poly.entity_id
_entity_poly.type
_entity_poly.pdbx_seq_one_letter_code
_entity_poly.pdbx_strand_id
1 'polypeptide(L)'
;MIFKPMKPRNKFEKAVLEQSKYLCPITKIQTKWAFRECIDHFAYRLPKGRTTCMDCGHSWVMNKHRETCTCPHCRAKLQVKETFQRKLQQKHYFTTLTACGEYQVLRMFLLVAEMEKGCKAGHYVLEIGQYWWNAQ
;
A
#
# COMPACT_ATOMS: atom_id res chain seq x y z
N MET A 1 -5.68 -13.18 -15.34
CA MET A 1 -6.01 -14.08 -14.21
C MET A 1 -7.52 -14.25 -14.20
N ILE A 2 -8.04 -15.45 -14.43
CA ILE A 2 -9.49 -15.72 -14.33
C ILE A 2 -9.78 -15.92 -12.85
N PHE A 3 -10.36 -14.92 -12.19
CA PHE A 3 -10.87 -15.06 -10.83
C PHE A 3 -12.03 -16.06 -10.89
N LYS A 4 -11.85 -17.28 -10.36
CA LYS A 4 -12.96 -18.21 -10.22
C LYS A 4 -13.84 -17.70 -9.07
N PRO A 5 -15.09 -17.27 -9.33
CA PRO A 5 -15.97 -16.80 -8.27
C PRO A 5 -16.24 -17.90 -7.24
N MET A 6 -16.53 -17.49 -6.00
CA MET A 6 -16.96 -18.39 -4.92
C MET A 6 -18.12 -19.28 -5.39
N LYS A 7 -18.09 -20.57 -5.04
CA LYS A 7 -19.22 -21.48 -5.26
C LYS A 7 -20.06 -21.56 -3.98
N PRO A 8 -21.23 -20.89 -3.90
CA PRO A 8 -22.00 -20.81 -2.67
C PRO A 8 -22.69 -22.15 -2.35
N ARG A 9 -22.59 -22.58 -1.09
CA ARG A 9 -23.06 -23.88 -0.59
C ARG A 9 -24.27 -23.76 0.33
N ASN A 10 -24.47 -22.61 0.97
CA ASN A 10 -25.57 -22.36 1.89
C ASN A 10 -26.31 -21.04 1.57
N LYS A 11 -27.40 -20.77 2.29
CA LYS A 11 -28.22 -19.55 2.08
C LYS A 11 -27.42 -18.27 2.32
N PHE A 12 -26.54 -18.26 3.32
CA PHE A 12 -25.70 -17.11 3.66
C PHE A 12 -24.70 -16.79 2.56
N GLU A 13 -23.96 -17.78 2.07
CA GLU A 13 -22.99 -17.60 0.97
C GLU A 13 -23.66 -17.13 -0.32
N LYS A 14 -24.89 -17.58 -0.61
CA LYS A 14 -25.68 -17.06 -1.75
C LYS A 14 -26.00 -15.58 -1.58
N ALA A 15 -26.43 -15.17 -0.38
CA ALA A 15 -26.71 -13.77 -0.07
C ALA A 15 -25.44 -12.89 -0.14
N VAL A 16 -24.32 -13.39 0.39
CA VAL A 16 -23.00 -12.73 0.27
C VAL A 16 -22.60 -12.54 -1.18
N LEU A 17 -22.74 -13.57 -2.02
CA LEU A 17 -22.38 -13.47 -3.44
C LEU A 17 -23.24 -12.42 -4.16
N GLU A 18 -24.54 -12.35 -3.87
CA GLU A 18 -25.42 -11.32 -4.41
C GLU A 18 -25.02 -9.92 -3.92
N GLN A 19 -24.78 -9.78 -2.62
CA GLN A 19 -24.43 -8.49 -2.01
C GLN A 19 -23.06 -7.97 -2.45
N SER A 20 -22.10 -8.87 -2.72
CA SER A 20 -20.73 -8.52 -3.15
C SER A 20 -20.68 -7.70 -4.43
N LYS A 21 -21.70 -7.80 -5.29
CA LYS A 21 -21.83 -7.01 -6.52
C LYS A 21 -21.96 -5.51 -6.24
N TYR A 22 -22.46 -5.15 -5.06
CA TYR A 22 -22.63 -3.76 -4.62
C TYR A 22 -21.43 -3.25 -3.80
N LEU A 23 -20.46 -4.11 -3.51
CA LEU A 23 -19.28 -3.70 -2.73
C LEU A 23 -18.39 -2.79 -3.59
N CYS A 24 -18.25 -1.53 -3.17
CA CYS A 24 -17.44 -0.57 -3.90
C CYS A 24 -15.95 -0.98 -3.92
N PRO A 25 -15.22 -0.70 -5.02
CA PRO A 25 -13.77 -0.83 -5.04
C PRO A 25 -13.09 0.01 -3.96
N ILE A 26 -11.84 -0.35 -3.60
CA ILE A 26 -11.05 0.45 -2.68
C ILE A 26 -10.86 1.87 -3.22
N THR A 27 -11.00 2.87 -2.35
CA THR A 27 -10.91 4.27 -2.76
C THR A 27 -9.47 4.74 -2.92
N LYS A 28 -9.24 5.76 -3.75
CA LYS A 28 -7.92 6.41 -3.88
C LYS A 28 -7.41 6.97 -2.55
N ILE A 29 -8.30 7.36 -1.65
CA ILE A 29 -7.94 7.87 -0.31
C ILE A 29 -7.37 6.74 0.54
N GLN A 30 -8.07 5.60 0.61
CA GLN A 30 -7.58 4.41 1.31
C GLN A 30 -6.27 3.89 0.72
N THR A 31 -6.13 3.89 -0.60
CA THR A 31 -4.87 3.51 -1.27
C THR A 31 -3.71 4.45 -0.90
N LYS A 32 -3.94 5.76 -0.90
CA LYS A 32 -2.92 6.75 -0.49
C LYS A 32 -2.54 6.60 0.99
N TRP A 33 -3.53 6.36 1.84
CA TRP A 33 -3.31 6.10 3.26
C TRP A 33 -2.46 4.83 3.45
N ALA A 34 -2.81 3.73 2.78
CA ALA A 34 -2.05 2.49 2.87
C ALA A 34 -0.60 2.66 2.39
N PHE A 35 -0.37 3.39 1.28
CA PHE A 35 0.99 3.71 0.84
C PHE A 35 1.78 4.52 1.87
N ARG A 36 1.13 5.36 2.69
CA ARG A 36 1.80 6.20 3.67
C ARG A 36 2.06 5.47 5.00
N GLU A 37 1.13 4.64 5.42
CA GLU A 37 1.13 4.07 6.78
C GLU A 37 1.57 2.60 6.83
N CYS A 38 1.46 1.86 5.73
CA CYS A 38 1.70 0.41 5.72
C CYS A 38 3.08 0.00 5.21
N ILE A 39 3.91 0.92 4.71
CA ILE A 39 5.25 0.60 4.20
C ILE A 39 6.28 1.54 4.80
N ASP A 40 7.53 1.09 4.82
CA ASP A 40 8.64 1.97 5.18
C ASP A 40 8.99 2.91 4.02
N HIS A 41 9.30 4.15 4.36
CA HIS A 41 9.74 5.15 3.42
C HIS A 41 11.24 5.42 3.56
N PHE A 42 11.98 5.40 2.45
CA PHE A 42 13.44 5.49 2.47
C PHE A 42 14.00 6.70 1.74
N ALA A 43 15.15 7.14 2.22
CA ALA A 43 16.07 8.01 1.52
C ALA A 43 17.36 7.23 1.27
N TYR A 44 17.70 6.93 0.02
CA TYR A 44 18.93 6.23 -0.29
C TYR A 44 20.07 7.22 -0.44
N ARG A 45 21.09 7.09 0.41
CA ARG A 45 22.28 7.92 0.45
C ARG A 45 23.48 7.17 -0.14
N LEU A 46 24.27 7.87 -0.95
CA LEU A 46 25.57 7.40 -1.45
C LEU A 46 26.71 7.93 -0.56
N PRO A 47 27.90 7.31 -0.56
CA PRO A 47 29.02 7.73 0.31
C PRO A 47 29.41 9.21 0.25
N LYS A 48 29.28 9.85 -0.93
CA LYS A 48 29.53 11.29 -1.14
C LYS A 48 28.37 12.21 -0.73
N GLY A 49 27.37 11.69 -0.02
CA GLY A 49 26.24 12.47 0.51
C GLY A 49 25.10 12.73 -0.46
N ARG A 50 25.18 12.27 -1.71
CA ARG A 50 24.03 12.33 -2.62
C ARG A 50 22.92 11.43 -2.08
N THR A 51 21.79 12.02 -1.74
CA THR A 51 20.62 11.35 -1.17
C THR A 51 19.44 11.49 -2.13
N THR A 52 18.68 10.40 -2.30
CA THR A 52 17.49 10.35 -3.15
C THR A 52 16.30 9.86 -2.36
N CYS A 53 15.18 10.58 -2.42
CA CYS A 53 13.91 10.15 -1.85
C CYS A 53 13.32 9.02 -2.69
N MET A 54 13.00 7.89 -2.06
CA MET A 54 12.41 6.74 -2.75
C MET A 54 10.90 6.89 -3.01
N ASP A 55 10.22 7.84 -2.36
CA ASP A 55 8.80 8.16 -2.63
C ASP A 55 8.60 9.01 -3.88
N CYS A 56 9.40 10.07 -4.06
CA CYS A 56 9.17 11.07 -5.11
C CYS A 56 10.31 11.20 -6.12
N GLY A 57 11.45 10.54 -5.89
CA GLY A 57 12.60 10.57 -6.79
C GLY A 57 13.51 11.79 -6.65
N HIS A 58 13.12 12.80 -5.87
CA HIS A 58 13.94 14.00 -5.71
C HIS A 58 15.30 13.68 -5.05
N SER A 59 16.37 14.29 -5.58
CA SER A 59 17.74 14.12 -5.07
C SER A 59 18.30 15.43 -4.52
N TRP A 60 19.04 15.33 -3.43
CA TRP A 60 19.75 16.46 -2.80
C TRP A 60 21.07 15.98 -2.18
N VAL A 61 21.88 16.91 -1.70
CA VAL A 61 23.13 16.60 -0.99
C VAL A 61 22.90 16.71 0.52
N MET A 62 23.28 15.67 1.24
CA MET A 62 23.22 15.58 2.69
C MET A 62 24.63 15.48 3.27
N ASN A 63 25.10 16.60 3.83
CA ASN A 63 26.49 16.78 4.29
C ASN A 63 26.88 15.82 5.43
N LYS A 64 25.95 15.48 6.33
CA LYS A 64 26.19 14.56 7.45
C LYS A 64 25.23 13.37 7.37
N HIS A 65 25.70 12.20 7.74
CA HIS A 65 24.82 11.05 7.93
C HIS A 65 23.79 11.34 9.05
N ARG A 66 22.57 10.86 8.86
CA ARG A 66 21.47 10.89 9.82
C ARG A 66 20.65 9.63 9.62
N GLU A 67 20.06 9.07 10.67
CA GLU A 67 19.20 7.89 10.57
C GLU A 67 17.87 8.19 9.86
N THR A 68 17.35 9.40 10.05
CA THR A 68 16.10 9.87 9.42
C THR A 68 16.27 11.25 8.81
N CYS A 69 15.42 11.55 7.82
CA CYS A 69 15.36 12.87 7.20
C CYS A 69 13.95 13.18 6.71
N THR A 70 13.69 14.44 6.39
CA THR A 70 12.46 14.85 5.70
C THR A 70 12.81 15.22 4.27
N CYS A 71 12.08 14.68 3.29
CA CYS A 71 12.29 15.04 1.90
C CYS A 71 11.99 16.54 1.68
N PRO A 72 12.90 17.32 1.08
CA PRO A 72 12.65 18.75 0.84
C PRO A 72 11.54 19.00 -0.19
N HIS A 73 11.24 18.02 -1.05
CA HIS A 73 10.23 18.15 -2.10
C HIS A 73 8.84 17.65 -1.65
N CYS A 74 8.71 16.37 -1.27
CA CYS A 74 7.41 15.79 -0.90
C CYS A 74 7.10 15.86 0.60
N ARG A 75 8.03 16.36 1.43
CA ARG A 75 7.90 16.46 2.90
C ARG A 75 7.67 15.13 3.62
N ALA A 76 7.84 13.99 2.94
CA ALA A 76 7.80 12.68 3.57
C ALA A 76 8.93 12.54 4.58
N LYS A 77 8.64 11.90 5.73
CA LYS A 77 9.65 11.46 6.70
C LYS A 77 10.22 10.13 6.20
N LEU A 78 11.54 10.05 6.10
CA LEU A 78 12.26 8.95 5.45
C LEU A 78 13.34 8.40 6.38
N GLN A 79 13.49 7.08 6.41
CA GLN A 79 14.65 6.40 6.98
C GLN A 79 15.80 6.46 5.97
N VAL A 80 16.98 6.91 6.39
CA VAL A 80 18.14 7.02 5.53
C VAL A 80 18.87 5.67 5.50
N LYS A 81 19.11 5.16 4.30
CA LYS A 81 19.91 3.95 4.08
C LYS A 81 21.10 4.28 3.19
N GLU A 82 22.30 3.96 3.64
CA GLU A 82 23.49 4.03 2.79
C GLU A 82 23.54 2.80 1.89
N THR A 83 23.28 2.99 0.61
CA THR A 83 23.15 1.86 -0.33
C THR A 83 23.30 2.29 -1.78
N PHE A 84 23.92 1.42 -2.57
CA PHE A 84 23.98 1.53 -4.03
C PHE A 84 22.73 0.97 -4.72
N GLN A 85 21.85 0.27 -3.99
CA GLN A 85 20.60 -0.26 -4.54
C GLN A 85 19.81 0.84 -5.23
N ARG A 86 19.29 0.53 -6.42
CA ARG A 86 18.51 1.49 -7.24
C ARG A 86 17.01 1.28 -7.14
N LYS A 87 16.59 0.03 -6.92
CA LYS A 87 15.19 -0.38 -6.87
C LYS A 87 14.88 -0.99 -5.52
N LEU A 88 13.65 -0.79 -5.06
CA LEU A 88 13.08 -1.42 -3.89
C LEU A 88 11.65 -1.80 -4.21
N GLN A 89 11.28 -3.05 -3.92
CA GLN A 89 9.89 -3.48 -3.92
C GLN A 89 9.50 -3.82 -2.48
N GLN A 90 8.37 -3.30 -2.03
CA GLN A 90 7.77 -3.64 -0.75
C GLN A 90 6.38 -4.24 -1.00
N LYS A 91 6.04 -5.24 -0.18
CA LYS A 91 4.72 -5.87 -0.16
C LYS A 91 4.20 -5.81 1.26
N HIS A 92 2.97 -5.38 1.43
CA HIS A 92 2.34 -5.32 2.75
C HIS A 92 0.88 -5.72 2.68
N TYR A 93 0.43 -6.49 3.66
CA TYR A 93 -0.98 -6.83 3.81
C TYR A 93 -1.65 -5.82 4.72
N PHE A 94 -2.82 -5.32 4.33
CA PHE A 94 -3.62 -4.48 5.20
C PHE A 94 -5.10 -4.84 5.07
N THR A 95 -5.89 -4.41 6.04
CA THR A 95 -7.33 -4.65 6.05
C THR A 95 -8.11 -3.37 6.19
N THR A 96 -9.33 -3.37 5.67
CA THR A 96 -10.31 -2.31 5.91
C THR A 96 -11.63 -2.91 6.33
N LEU A 97 -12.33 -2.27 7.25
CA LEU A 97 -13.71 -2.60 7.57
C LEU A 97 -14.65 -1.74 6.73
N THR A 98 -15.70 -2.34 6.16
CA THR A 98 -16.68 -1.63 5.33
C THR A 98 -18.05 -2.26 5.53
N ALA A 99 -19.10 -1.44 5.63
CA ALA A 99 -20.48 -1.90 5.61
C ALA A 99 -20.96 -2.07 4.16
N CYS A 100 -21.70 -3.13 3.87
CA CYS A 100 -22.33 -3.38 2.57
C CYS A 100 -23.72 -3.98 2.77
N GLY A 101 -24.76 -3.15 2.64
CA GLY A 101 -26.11 -3.52 3.08
C GLY A 101 -26.13 -3.79 4.58
N GLU A 102 -26.74 -4.91 4.97
CA GLU A 102 -26.84 -5.36 6.37
C GLU A 102 -25.56 -6.06 6.89
N TYR A 103 -24.53 -6.18 6.05
CA TYR A 103 -23.31 -6.90 6.40
C TYR A 103 -22.18 -5.94 6.76
N GLN A 104 -21.40 -6.32 7.76
CA GLN A 104 -20.03 -5.85 7.85
C GLN A 104 -19.16 -6.68 6.92
N VAL A 105 -18.08 -6.11 6.41
CA VAL A 105 -17.12 -6.80 5.54
C VAL A 105 -15.71 -6.37 5.94
N LEU A 106 -14.92 -7.35 6.40
CA LEU A 106 -13.48 -7.16 6.59
C LEU A 106 -12.80 -7.53 5.28
N ARG A 107 -12.23 -6.54 4.60
CA ARG A 107 -11.59 -6.70 3.30
C ARG A 107 -10.08 -6.76 3.49
N MET A 108 -9.45 -7.72 2.85
CA MET A 108 -8.01 -7.94 2.92
C MET A 108 -7.35 -7.54 1.61
N PHE A 109 -6.28 -6.78 1.71
CA PHE A 109 -5.58 -6.23 0.58
C PHE A 109 -4.08 -6.51 0.64
N LEU A 110 -3.48 -6.72 -0.53
CA LEU A 110 -2.05 -6.70 -0.74
C LEU A 110 -1.67 -5.37 -1.42
N LEU A 111 -0.93 -4.54 -0.71
CA LEU A 111 -0.23 -3.38 -1.26
C LEU A 111 1.10 -3.83 -1.84
N VAL A 112 1.39 -3.44 -3.08
CA VAL A 112 2.71 -3.55 -3.68
C VAL A 112 3.20 -2.15 -4.03
N ALA A 113 4.35 -1.78 -3.50
CA ALA A 113 5.03 -0.51 -3.78
C ALA A 113 6.35 -0.77 -4.49
N GLU A 114 6.54 -0.07 -5.61
CA GLU A 114 7.72 -0.16 -6.46
C GLU A 114 8.40 1.21 -6.50
N MET A 115 9.61 1.25 -5.96
CA MET A 115 10.38 2.47 -5.81
C MET A 115 11.68 2.36 -6.59
N GLU A 116 12.00 3.41 -7.35
CA GLU A 116 13.25 3.51 -8.09
C GLU A 116 13.89 4.87 -7.87
N LYS A 117 15.21 4.89 -7.64
CA LYS A 117 16.00 6.11 -7.49
C LYS A 117 15.77 7.04 -8.69
N GLY A 118 15.29 8.26 -8.42
CA GLY A 118 15.05 9.27 -9.44
C GLY A 118 13.63 9.25 -10.02
N CYS A 119 12.81 8.26 -9.65
CA CYS A 119 11.44 8.11 -10.11
C CYS A 119 10.45 8.32 -8.96
N LYS A 120 9.24 8.76 -9.28
CA LYS A 120 8.13 8.74 -8.33
C LYS A 120 7.70 7.28 -8.09
N ALA A 121 7.48 6.92 -6.83
CA ALA A 121 7.07 5.58 -6.47
C ALA A 121 5.72 5.20 -7.13
N GLY A 122 5.69 4.03 -7.74
CA GLY A 122 4.47 3.36 -8.18
C GLY A 122 3.91 2.50 -7.07
N HIS A 123 2.60 2.40 -6.96
CA HIS A 123 1.96 1.44 -6.06
C HIS A 123 0.61 1.02 -6.59
N TYR A 124 0.22 -0.21 -6.28
CA TYR A 124 -1.10 -0.76 -6.56
C TYR A 124 -1.55 -1.64 -5.40
N VAL A 125 -2.87 -1.79 -5.30
CA VAL A 125 -3.52 -2.57 -4.25
C VAL A 125 -4.37 -3.65 -4.92
N LEU A 126 -4.23 -4.88 -4.42
CA LEU A 126 -5.01 -6.03 -4.85
C LEU A 126 -5.88 -6.49 -3.69
N GLU A 127 -7.18 -6.64 -3.91
CA GLU A 127 -8.05 -7.31 -2.93
C GLU A 127 -7.84 -8.82 -3.04
N ILE A 128 -7.47 -9.44 -1.93
CA ILE A 128 -7.07 -10.85 -1.87
C ILE A 128 -8.05 -11.72 -1.09
N GLY A 129 -8.97 -11.10 -0.34
CA GLY A 129 -9.92 -11.83 0.49
C GLY A 129 -10.94 -10.91 1.15
N GLN A 130 -12.06 -11.51 1.57
CA GLN A 130 -13.14 -10.84 2.26
C GLN A 130 -13.71 -11.77 3.33
N TYR A 131 -13.97 -11.24 4.52
CA TYR A 131 -14.80 -11.89 5.54
C TYR A 131 -16.09 -11.10 5.71
N TRP A 132 -17.22 -11.80 5.63
CA TRP A 132 -18.56 -11.24 5.71
C TRP A 132 -19.21 -11.67 7.01
N TRP A 133 -19.86 -10.73 7.70
CA TRP A 133 -20.45 -10.91 9.01
C TRP A 133 -21.86 -10.34 8.97
N ASN A 134 -22.84 -11.07 9.49
CA ASN A 134 -24.14 -10.53 9.88
C ASN A 134 -24.22 -10.48 11.41
N ALA A 135 -25.30 -9.93 11.95
CA ALA A 135 -25.50 -9.79 13.40
C ALA A 135 -25.85 -11.10 14.13
N GLN A 136 -25.74 -12.27 13.47
CA GLN A 136 -26.13 -13.57 14.02
C GLN A 136 -24.97 -14.35 14.61
#